data_AF-L9Z1P0-F1
#
_entry.id   AF-L9Z1P0-F1
#
_cell.length_a   1.000
_cell.length_b   1.000
_cell.length_c   1.000
_cell.angle_alpha   90.00
_cell.angle_beta   90.00
_cell.angle_gamma   90.00
#
_symmetry.space_group_name_H-M   'P 1'
#
loop_
_entity.id
_entity.type
_entity.pdbx_description
1 polymer ?
#
loop_
_entity_poly.entity_id
_entity_poly.type
_entity_poly.pdbx_seq_one_letter_code
_entity_poly.pdbx_strand_id
1 'polypeptide(L)'
;MSQNRRFEYDKGPRLEDEATPPESDADAAEDERPAPDAGDRRVTVAPWTAGSVAGVSAFAIVFAVFYQLSTAYAAMGSYGQGDSDPSNWIIAGLTTLANHGVTIQQGGEPIDGFGMYPVVLVSPVSALLPAVVLLAAGYVLIRYVALETRREGGLAVGACCASYVVLASGLSVLARWTPETGTEGMEEGAITVATDLSLIVTVGGTVLTFALIGAGVAALPRLRPAGDE
;
A
#
# COMPACT_ATOMS: atom_id res chain seq x y z
N MET A 1 54.19 17.45 6.24
CA MET A 1 53.67 17.07 4.92
C MET A 1 53.57 15.55 4.85
N SER A 2 52.53 15.05 4.14
CA SER A 2 51.98 13.69 3.97
C SER A 2 51.32 13.06 5.21
N GLN A 3 49.99 12.96 5.36
CA GLN A 3 48.94 12.32 4.53
C GLN A 3 49.25 10.86 4.16
N ASN A 4 48.69 9.93 4.95
CA ASN A 4 47.93 8.75 4.49
C ASN A 4 47.92 7.67 5.57
N ARG A 5 46.79 7.52 6.27
CA ARG A 5 46.31 6.26 6.87
C ARG A 5 44.84 6.43 7.30
N ARG A 6 44.00 6.74 6.31
CA ARG A 6 42.58 6.33 6.30
C ARG A 6 42.51 5.01 5.55
N PHE A 7 41.48 4.23 5.85
CA PHE A 7 41.05 2.98 5.19
C PHE A 7 41.65 1.67 5.73
N GLU A 8 41.10 1.19 6.85
CA GLU A 8 40.89 -0.24 7.08
C GLU A 8 39.90 -0.45 8.25
N TYR A 9 38.63 -0.16 8.02
CA TYR A 9 37.53 -0.75 8.79
C TYR A 9 36.43 -1.12 7.79
N ASP A 10 36.81 -1.98 6.85
CA ASP A 10 35.91 -2.75 6.01
C ASP A 10 35.98 -4.19 6.49
N LYS A 11 35.22 -4.52 7.56
CA LYS A 11 34.91 -5.89 7.99
C LYS A 11 33.58 -5.91 8.75
N GLY A 12 32.48 -6.12 8.03
CA GLY A 12 31.40 -6.97 8.56
C GLY A 12 31.59 -8.40 8.04
N PRO A 13 30.72 -9.36 8.40
CA PRO A 13 30.21 -9.69 9.73
C PRO A 13 30.91 -10.96 10.27
N ARG A 14 30.93 -11.17 11.60
CA ARG A 14 31.18 -12.50 12.17
C ARG A 14 29.99 -12.92 13.01
N LEU A 15 29.22 -13.85 12.45
CA LEU A 15 28.49 -14.86 13.19
C LEU A 15 29.53 -15.80 13.83
N GLU A 16 29.18 -16.41 14.96
CA GLU A 16 30.01 -17.28 15.85
C GLU A 16 30.52 -16.56 17.10
N ASP A 17 29.69 -16.58 18.16
CA ASP A 17 30.02 -17.22 19.45
C ASP A 17 28.82 -17.05 20.40
N GLU A 18 27.83 -17.96 20.31
CA GLU A 18 26.94 -18.26 21.43
C GLU A 18 27.78 -18.96 22.50
N ALA A 19 28.34 -18.20 23.43
CA ALA A 19 28.86 -18.71 24.68
C ALA A 19 27.90 -18.28 25.81
N THR A 20 27.07 -19.23 26.24
CA THR A 20 26.20 -19.12 27.42
C THR A 20 27.02 -18.76 28.66
N PRO A 21 26.69 -17.71 29.44
CA PRO A 21 27.30 -17.50 30.75
C PRO A 21 26.56 -18.32 31.83
N PRO A 22 27.25 -18.70 32.92
CA PRO A 22 26.70 -19.62 33.92
C PRO A 22 25.65 -18.92 34.80
N GLU A 23 24.65 -19.69 35.22
CA GLU A 23 23.73 -19.32 36.29
C GLU A 23 24.51 -19.09 37.60
N SER A 24 24.30 -17.91 38.20
CA SER A 24 24.72 -17.58 39.56
C SER A 24 23.56 -16.88 40.23
N ASP A 25 22.94 -17.57 41.18
CA ASP A 25 21.84 -17.09 42.00
C ASP A 25 22.23 -15.92 42.92
N ALA A 26 21.19 -15.16 43.24
CA ALA A 26 20.95 -14.43 44.48
C ALA A 26 21.49 -12.98 44.64
N ASP A 27 20.51 -12.08 44.57
CA ASP A 27 20.17 -11.06 45.56
C ASP A 27 20.36 -9.56 45.21
N ALA A 28 19.20 -8.92 45.10
CA ALA A 28 18.87 -7.55 45.50
C ALA A 28 19.67 -6.39 44.87
N ALA A 29 19.14 -5.89 43.76
CA ALA A 29 18.93 -4.47 43.55
C ALA A 29 17.82 -4.29 42.52
N GLU A 30 17.03 -3.24 42.66
CA GLU A 30 16.05 -2.79 41.68
C GLU A 30 16.73 -2.66 40.30
N ASP A 31 16.62 -3.70 39.48
CA ASP A 31 17.03 -3.66 38.09
C ASP A 31 15.92 -2.92 37.33
N GLU A 32 15.87 -1.60 37.50
CA GLU A 32 15.31 -0.69 36.51
C GLU A 32 16.12 -0.89 35.22
N ARG A 33 15.83 -2.01 34.55
CA ARG A 33 16.26 -2.19 33.17
C ARG A 33 15.70 -1.00 32.43
N PRO A 34 16.52 -0.18 31.75
CA PRO A 34 15.98 0.85 30.90
C PRO A 34 15.03 0.14 29.94
N ALA A 35 13.75 0.54 29.96
CA ALA A 35 12.78 0.03 29.02
C ALA A 35 13.44 0.15 27.64
N PRO A 36 13.58 -0.95 26.88
CA PRO A 36 14.34 -0.91 25.64
C PRO A 36 13.73 0.19 24.81
N ASP A 37 14.55 1.22 24.51
CA ASP A 37 14.10 2.39 23.79
C ASP A 37 13.30 1.90 22.59
N ALA A 38 12.01 2.25 22.56
CA ALA A 38 11.12 1.89 21.47
C ALA A 38 11.61 2.43 20.10
N GLY A 39 12.71 3.21 20.11
CA GLY A 39 13.44 3.72 18.97
C GLY A 39 14.31 2.69 18.21
N ASP A 40 14.67 1.55 18.80
CA ASP A 40 15.71 0.66 18.23
C ASP A 40 15.19 -0.58 17.47
N ARG A 41 13.87 -0.79 17.43
CA ARG A 41 13.27 -1.90 16.65
C ARG A 41 13.01 -1.52 15.19
N ARG A 42 14.07 -1.15 14.47
CA ARG A 42 13.98 -0.98 13.01
C ARG A 42 14.41 -2.25 12.29
N VAL A 43 13.69 -2.60 11.23
CA VAL A 43 14.03 -3.73 10.37
C VAL A 43 15.06 -3.26 9.34
N THR A 44 16.19 -3.95 9.29
CA THR A 44 17.21 -3.76 8.27
C THR A 44 16.90 -4.63 7.07
N VAL A 45 16.55 -4.01 5.95
CA VAL A 45 16.20 -4.68 4.70
C VAL A 45 16.53 -3.74 3.54
N ALA A 46 16.81 -4.29 2.36
CA ALA A 46 17.07 -3.48 1.19
C ALA A 46 15.86 -2.54 0.91
N PRO A 47 16.08 -1.23 0.66
CA PRO A 47 15.00 -0.26 0.53
C PRO A 47 13.96 -0.63 -0.55
N TRP A 48 14.44 -1.15 -1.68
CA TRP A 48 13.57 -1.58 -2.78
C TRP A 48 12.67 -2.75 -2.36
N THR A 49 13.17 -3.69 -1.54
CA THR A 49 12.41 -4.83 -1.04
C THR A 49 11.33 -4.36 -0.05
N ALA A 50 11.70 -3.49 0.89
CA ALA A 50 10.74 -2.89 1.82
C ALA A 50 9.63 -2.13 1.08
N GLY A 51 10.02 -1.34 0.08
CA GLY A 51 9.10 -0.64 -0.80
C GLY A 51 8.15 -1.58 -1.52
N SER A 52 8.68 -2.59 -2.21
CA SER A 52 7.87 -3.58 -2.93
C SER A 52 6.91 -4.33 -2.02
N VAL A 53 7.36 -4.77 -0.84
CA VAL A 53 6.48 -5.45 0.14
C VAL A 53 5.37 -4.52 0.60
N ALA A 54 5.68 -3.26 0.91
CA ALA A 54 4.68 -2.27 1.31
C ALA A 54 3.67 -2.00 0.18
N GLY A 55 4.11 -1.86 -1.07
CA GLY A 55 3.23 -1.62 -2.22
C GLY A 55 2.31 -2.81 -2.52
N VAL A 56 2.87 -4.03 -2.56
CA VAL A 56 2.09 -5.26 -2.75
C VAL A 56 1.07 -5.45 -1.62
N SER A 57 1.50 -5.25 -0.36
CA SER A 57 0.62 -5.40 0.80
C SER A 57 -0.48 -4.35 0.81
N ALA A 58 -0.15 -3.09 0.52
CA ALA A 58 -1.14 -2.02 0.43
C ALA A 58 -2.17 -2.31 -0.67
N PHE A 59 -1.74 -2.77 -1.84
CA PHE A 59 -2.64 -3.18 -2.91
C PHE A 59 -3.58 -4.31 -2.46
N ALA A 60 -3.00 -5.37 -1.88
CA ALA A 60 -3.77 -6.52 -1.40
C ALA A 60 -4.80 -6.11 -0.34
N ILE A 61 -4.44 -5.23 0.60
CA ILE A 61 -5.36 -4.73 1.63
C ILE A 61 -6.49 -3.91 1.00
N VAL A 62 -6.18 -2.96 0.11
CA VAL A 62 -7.19 -2.14 -0.55
C VAL A 62 -8.17 -3.03 -1.32
N PHE A 63 -7.65 -3.96 -2.12
CA PHE A 63 -8.47 -4.90 -2.87
C PHE A 63 -9.31 -5.78 -1.94
N ALA A 64 -8.73 -6.34 -0.88
CA ALA A 64 -9.44 -7.18 0.07
C ALA A 64 -10.58 -6.45 0.77
N VAL A 65 -10.39 -5.19 1.18
CA VAL A 65 -11.45 -4.38 1.78
C VAL A 65 -12.58 -4.14 0.79
N PHE A 66 -12.28 -3.79 -0.46
CA PHE A 66 -13.31 -3.64 -1.48
C PHE A 66 -14.01 -4.96 -1.80
N TYR A 67 -13.30 -6.07 -1.83
CA TYR A 67 -13.91 -7.39 -1.99
C TYR A 67 -14.88 -7.74 -0.87
N GLN A 68 -14.50 -7.45 0.38
CA GLN A 68 -15.38 -7.62 1.54
C GLN A 68 -16.59 -6.71 1.47
N LEU A 69 -16.42 -5.43 1.07
CA LEU A 69 -17.54 -4.50 0.88
C LEU A 69 -18.50 -4.97 -0.21
N SER A 70 -18.00 -5.33 -1.39
CA SER A 70 -18.82 -5.85 -2.50
C SER A 70 -19.60 -7.09 -2.06
N THR A 71 -18.94 -8.00 -1.34
CA THR A 71 -19.59 -9.21 -0.81
C THR A 71 -20.65 -8.90 0.24
N ALA A 72 -20.41 -7.94 1.12
CA ALA A 72 -21.38 -7.50 2.12
C ALA A 72 -22.62 -6.84 1.48
N TYR A 73 -22.41 -5.96 0.49
CA TYR A 73 -23.51 -5.35 -0.26
C TYR A 73 -24.33 -6.40 -1.03
N ALA A 74 -23.67 -7.44 -1.56
CA ALA A 74 -24.37 -8.53 -2.22
C ALA A 74 -25.20 -9.35 -1.24
N ALA A 75 -24.64 -9.68 -0.07
CA ALA A 75 -25.35 -10.40 0.99
C ALA A 75 -26.55 -9.62 1.55
N MET A 76 -26.51 -8.28 1.54
CA MET A 76 -27.63 -7.41 1.94
C MET A 76 -28.68 -7.20 0.84
N GLY A 77 -28.54 -7.87 -0.32
CA GLY A 77 -29.47 -7.75 -1.45
C GLY A 77 -29.39 -6.42 -2.20
N SER A 78 -28.32 -5.63 -1.99
CA SER A 78 -28.09 -4.38 -2.73
C SER A 78 -27.52 -4.64 -4.13
N TYR A 79 -26.90 -5.80 -4.35
CA TYR A 79 -26.64 -6.35 -5.67
C TYR A 79 -27.70 -7.40 -5.98
N GLY A 80 -28.39 -7.25 -7.11
CA GLY A 80 -29.03 -8.39 -7.74
C GLY A 80 -27.98 -9.49 -7.87
N GLN A 81 -28.30 -10.70 -7.40
CA GLN A 81 -27.49 -11.89 -7.65
C GLN A 81 -28.30 -12.81 -8.55
N GLY A 82 -28.47 -12.40 -9.80
CA GLY A 82 -28.86 -13.26 -10.90
C GLY A 82 -27.66 -14.00 -11.47
N ASP A 83 -27.91 -15.10 -12.19
CA ASP A 83 -26.85 -15.91 -12.82
C ASP A 83 -26.03 -15.15 -13.88
N SER A 84 -26.54 -14.02 -14.36
CA SER A 84 -25.93 -13.13 -15.36
C SER A 84 -25.20 -11.90 -14.79
N ASP A 85 -25.18 -11.72 -13.46
CA ASP A 85 -24.56 -10.55 -12.81
C ASP A 85 -23.03 -10.67 -12.67
N PRO A 86 -22.29 -9.54 -12.59
CA PRO A 86 -20.84 -9.57 -12.42
C PRO A 86 -20.46 -10.17 -11.07
N SER A 87 -19.47 -11.07 -11.07
CA SER A 87 -18.94 -11.61 -9.82
C SER A 87 -18.40 -10.52 -8.89
N ASN A 88 -18.47 -10.74 -7.57
CA ASN A 88 -17.93 -9.82 -6.55
C ASN A 88 -16.44 -9.48 -6.78
N TRP A 89 -15.68 -10.39 -7.39
CA TRP A 89 -14.28 -10.15 -7.77
C TRP A 89 -14.16 -9.04 -8.81
N ILE A 90 -14.99 -9.07 -9.85
CA ILE A 90 -14.98 -8.06 -10.91
C ILE A 90 -15.45 -6.72 -10.34
N ILE A 91 -16.53 -6.73 -9.55
CA ILE A 91 -17.03 -5.52 -8.87
C ILE A 91 -15.93 -4.92 -8.00
N ALA A 92 -15.29 -5.71 -7.15
CA ALA A 92 -14.20 -5.25 -6.29
C ALA A 92 -13.00 -4.72 -7.09
N GLY A 93 -12.69 -5.34 -8.23
CA GLY A 93 -11.62 -4.90 -9.12
C GLY A 93 -11.91 -3.52 -9.73
N LEU A 94 -13.09 -3.36 -10.33
CA LEU A 94 -13.55 -2.09 -10.89
C LEU A 94 -13.64 -1.00 -9.82
N THR A 95 -14.20 -1.34 -8.65
CA THR A 95 -14.29 -0.45 -7.47
C THR A 95 -12.90 0.01 -7.04
N THR A 96 -11.96 -0.92 -6.89
CA THR A 96 -10.59 -0.60 -6.47
C THR A 96 -9.96 0.44 -7.39
N LEU A 97 -10.07 0.25 -8.71
CA LEU A 97 -9.47 1.13 -9.72
C LEU A 97 -10.22 2.47 -9.83
N ALA A 98 -11.56 2.45 -9.76
CA ALA A 98 -12.38 3.66 -9.77
C ALA A 98 -12.12 4.57 -8.55
N ASN A 99 -11.85 3.98 -7.37
CA ASN A 99 -11.51 4.76 -6.17
C ASN A 99 -10.08 5.33 -6.22
N HIS A 100 -9.25 4.94 -7.20
CA HIS A 100 -8.04 5.69 -7.56
C HIS A 100 -8.30 6.83 -8.56
N GLY A 101 -9.51 6.91 -9.13
CA GLY A 101 -9.89 7.88 -10.17
C GLY A 101 -9.76 7.35 -11.60
N VAL A 102 -9.57 6.04 -11.79
CA VAL A 102 -9.49 5.45 -13.14
C VAL A 102 -10.88 5.42 -13.77
N THR A 103 -10.99 5.92 -15.00
CA THR A 103 -12.25 5.96 -15.76
C THR A 103 -12.74 4.55 -16.07
N ILE A 104 -14.01 4.29 -15.76
CA ILE A 104 -14.73 3.08 -16.19
C ILE A 104 -15.32 3.34 -17.58
N GLN A 105 -15.21 2.35 -18.45
CA GLN A 105 -15.68 2.39 -19.82
C GLN A 105 -16.65 1.24 -20.10
N GLN A 106 -17.61 1.47 -20.99
CA GLN A 106 -18.48 0.46 -21.57
C GLN A 106 -18.32 0.51 -23.09
N GLY A 107 -17.88 -0.61 -23.68
CA GLY A 107 -17.66 -0.65 -25.14
C GLY A 107 -16.58 0.31 -25.65
N GLY A 108 -15.72 0.83 -24.76
CA GLY A 108 -14.66 1.80 -25.08
C GLY A 108 -15.04 3.25 -24.78
N GLU A 109 -16.31 3.54 -24.50
CA GLU A 109 -16.78 4.88 -24.14
C GLU A 109 -16.84 5.07 -22.61
N PRO A 110 -16.44 6.23 -22.08
CA PRO A 110 -16.56 6.53 -20.65
C PRO A 110 -18.01 6.42 -20.15
N ILE A 111 -18.20 5.82 -18.99
CA ILE A 111 -19.49 5.80 -18.31
C ILE A 111 -19.52 6.97 -17.31
N ASP A 112 -20.52 7.85 -17.40
CA ASP A 112 -20.74 8.91 -16.41
C ASP A 112 -21.21 8.31 -15.07
N GLY A 113 -20.24 8.08 -14.19
CA GLY A 113 -20.39 7.34 -12.95
C GLY A 113 -21.03 8.17 -11.83
N PHE A 114 -22.34 8.39 -11.89
CA PHE A 114 -23.17 8.56 -10.69
C PHE A 114 -24.58 8.02 -10.95
N GLY A 115 -24.81 6.75 -10.60
CA GLY A 115 -26.15 6.21 -10.39
C GLY A 115 -26.80 5.39 -11.51
N MET A 116 -26.12 5.12 -12.64
CA MET A 116 -26.70 4.27 -13.70
C MET A 116 -26.50 2.77 -13.52
N TYR A 117 -25.64 2.35 -12.59
CA TYR A 117 -25.43 0.93 -12.31
C TYR A 117 -26.01 0.57 -10.94
N PRO A 118 -26.59 -0.64 -10.75
CA PRO A 118 -26.93 -1.17 -9.43
C PRO A 118 -25.69 -1.31 -8.51
N VAL A 119 -24.51 -0.98 -9.05
CA VAL A 119 -23.20 -0.93 -8.43
C VAL A 119 -22.81 0.50 -8.12
N VAL A 120 -23.12 0.94 -6.90
CA VAL A 120 -22.53 2.16 -6.32
C VAL A 120 -21.05 1.86 -6.04
N LEU A 121 -20.23 1.98 -7.09
CA LEU A 121 -18.80 1.67 -7.08
C LEU A 121 -17.99 2.67 -6.25
N VAL A 122 -18.54 3.84 -5.93
CA VAL A 122 -17.80 4.90 -5.23
C VAL A 122 -18.72 5.56 -4.19
N SER A 123 -18.75 5.01 -2.98
CA SER A 123 -19.27 5.76 -1.83
C SER A 123 -18.20 6.77 -1.37
N PRO A 124 -18.58 7.98 -0.92
CA PRO A 124 -17.60 8.96 -0.40
C PRO A 124 -16.71 8.40 0.72
N VAL A 125 -17.23 7.46 1.51
CA VAL A 125 -16.47 6.80 2.58
C VAL A 125 -15.50 5.77 2.02
N SER A 126 -15.91 5.00 1.01
CA SER A 126 -15.06 3.99 0.39
C SER A 126 -13.94 4.62 -0.47
N ALA A 127 -14.15 5.83 -0.97
CA ALA A 127 -13.15 6.64 -1.69
C ALA A 127 -11.92 6.98 -0.82
N LEU A 128 -12.05 6.98 0.50
CA LEU A 128 -10.92 7.22 1.41
C LEU A 128 -10.06 5.99 1.64
N LEU A 129 -10.51 4.79 1.27
CA LEU A 129 -9.79 3.55 1.57
C LEU A 129 -8.39 3.49 0.98
N PRO A 130 -8.16 3.80 -0.32
CA PRO A 130 -6.81 3.84 -0.86
C PRO A 130 -5.94 4.85 -0.11
N ALA A 131 -6.47 6.04 0.18
CA ALA A 131 -5.76 7.09 0.89
C ALA A 131 -5.27 6.62 2.28
N VAL A 132 -6.17 6.05 3.09
CA VAL A 132 -5.85 5.60 4.45
C VAL A 132 -4.81 4.48 4.44
N VAL A 133 -4.96 3.49 3.57
CA VAL A 133 -4.02 2.35 3.49
C VAL A 133 -2.65 2.83 3.01
N LEU A 134 -2.59 3.72 2.03
CA LEU A 134 -1.34 4.27 1.49
C LEU A 134 -0.63 5.20 2.48
N LEU A 135 -1.37 6.02 3.24
CA LEU A 135 -0.85 6.79 4.36
C LEU A 135 -0.19 5.87 5.40
N ALA A 136 -0.89 4.80 5.79
CA ALA A 136 -0.36 3.83 6.75
C ALA A 136 0.89 3.12 6.21
N ALA A 137 0.89 2.72 4.92
CA ALA A 137 2.03 2.09 4.29
C ALA A 137 3.27 3.01 4.27
N GLY A 138 3.10 4.27 3.87
CA GLY A 138 4.18 5.26 3.89
C GLY A 138 4.71 5.55 5.29
N TYR A 139 3.79 5.66 6.27
CA TYR A 139 4.15 5.84 7.67
C TYR A 139 4.98 4.68 8.20
N VAL A 140 4.50 3.44 8.02
CA VAL A 140 5.17 2.23 8.51
C VAL A 140 6.54 2.06 7.85
N LEU A 141 6.63 2.31 6.55
CA LEU A 141 7.87 2.20 5.78
C LEU A 141 8.97 3.11 6.35
N ILE A 142 8.67 4.39 6.60
CA ILE A 142 9.68 5.31 7.17
C ILE A 142 9.91 5.07 8.66
N ARG A 143 8.85 4.74 9.42
CA ARG A 143 8.94 4.60 10.87
C ARG A 143 9.75 3.37 11.29
N TYR A 144 9.54 2.24 10.62
CA TYR A 144 10.03 0.93 11.07
C TYR A 144 11.14 0.33 10.19
N VAL A 145 11.45 0.89 9.03
CA VAL A 145 12.60 0.44 8.21
C VAL A 145 13.82 1.33 8.46
N ALA A 146 14.99 0.71 8.57
CA ALA A 146 16.26 1.41 8.68
C ALA A 146 16.66 2.05 7.33
N LEU A 147 16.06 3.20 7.03
CA LEU A 147 16.38 4.03 5.87
C LEU A 147 17.23 5.21 6.35
N GLU A 148 18.53 5.17 6.04
CA GLU A 148 19.54 6.11 6.53
C GLU A 148 19.67 7.33 5.60
N THR A 149 19.42 7.14 4.30
CA THR A 149 19.60 8.21 3.31
C THR A 149 18.29 8.61 2.63
N ARG A 150 18.25 9.86 2.13
CA ARG A 150 17.14 10.34 1.29
C ARG A 150 16.98 9.50 0.02
N ARG A 151 18.09 8.98 -0.51
CA ARG A 151 18.10 8.10 -1.68
C ARG A 151 17.41 6.78 -1.38
N GLU A 152 17.68 6.17 -0.23
CA GLU A 152 17.03 4.94 0.21
C GLU A 152 15.53 5.15 0.44
N GLY A 153 15.15 6.26 1.09
CA GLY A 153 13.73 6.63 1.22
C GLY A 153 13.04 6.79 -0.14
N GLY A 154 13.68 7.48 -1.09
CA GLY A 154 13.18 7.62 -2.46
C GLY A 154 13.05 6.28 -3.20
N LEU A 155 14.03 5.39 -3.06
CA LEU A 155 13.98 4.04 -3.63
C LEU A 155 12.86 3.20 -3.03
N ALA A 156 12.64 3.28 -1.71
CA ALA A 156 11.58 2.54 -1.04
C ALA A 156 10.19 3.03 -1.46
N VAL A 157 9.97 4.35 -1.48
CA VAL A 157 8.69 4.93 -1.95
C VAL A 157 8.49 4.65 -3.44
N GLY A 158 9.54 4.76 -4.26
CA GLY A 158 9.49 4.44 -5.68
C GLY A 158 9.13 2.97 -5.95
N ALA A 159 9.74 2.03 -5.23
CA ALA A 159 9.43 0.60 -5.34
C ALA A 159 8.00 0.27 -4.84
N CYS A 160 7.54 0.95 -3.78
CA CYS A 160 6.16 0.87 -3.32
C CYS A 160 5.19 1.32 -4.43
N CYS A 161 5.43 2.48 -5.03
CA CYS A 161 4.62 2.97 -6.15
C CYS A 161 4.65 2.02 -7.35
N ALA A 162 5.83 1.60 -7.79
CA ALA A 162 5.99 0.76 -8.96
C ALA A 162 5.28 -0.60 -8.80
N SER A 163 5.48 -1.26 -7.65
CA SER A 163 4.82 -2.55 -7.37
C SER A 163 3.29 -2.42 -7.29
N TYR A 164 2.77 -1.36 -6.66
CA TYR A 164 1.33 -1.10 -6.60
C TYR A 164 0.75 -0.86 -8.01
N VAL A 165 1.39 -0.01 -8.81
CA VAL A 165 0.95 0.30 -10.18
C VAL A 165 0.96 -0.95 -11.06
N VAL A 166 2.00 -1.78 -10.98
CA VAL A 166 2.06 -3.04 -11.73
C VAL A 166 0.88 -3.95 -11.40
N LEU A 167 0.51 -4.07 -10.12
CA LEU A 167 -0.65 -4.85 -9.69
C LEU A 167 -1.97 -4.21 -10.15
N ALA A 168 -2.10 -2.89 -10.08
CA ALA A 168 -3.27 -2.18 -10.57
C ALA A 168 -3.47 -2.34 -12.08
N SER A 169 -2.39 -2.27 -12.87
CA SER A 169 -2.44 -2.55 -14.31
C SER A 169 -2.77 -4.02 -14.59
N GLY A 170 -2.25 -4.96 -13.79
CA GLY A 170 -2.66 -6.37 -13.89
C GLY A 170 -4.14 -6.56 -13.61
N LEU A 171 -4.66 -5.89 -12.57
CA LEU A 171 -6.07 -5.91 -12.22
C LEU A 171 -6.95 -5.27 -13.30
N SER A 172 -6.51 -4.20 -13.96
CA SER A 172 -7.27 -3.51 -15.02
C SER A 172 -7.57 -4.43 -16.21
N VAL A 173 -6.62 -5.31 -16.54
CA VAL A 173 -6.77 -6.30 -17.62
C VAL A 173 -7.72 -7.43 -17.23
N LEU A 174 -7.79 -7.77 -15.93
CA LEU A 174 -8.56 -8.89 -15.42
C LEU A 174 -9.99 -8.50 -15.00
N ALA A 175 -10.17 -7.30 -14.47
CA ALA A 175 -11.45 -6.78 -13.98
C ALA A 175 -12.31 -6.29 -15.14
N ARG A 176 -12.84 -7.24 -15.90
CA ARG A 176 -13.73 -7.01 -17.03
C ARG A 176 -15.00 -7.84 -16.88
N TRP A 177 -16.14 -7.28 -17.26
CA TRP A 177 -17.40 -8.00 -17.35
C TRP A 177 -18.11 -7.60 -18.63
N THR A 178 -18.75 -8.56 -19.29
CA THR A 178 -19.59 -8.31 -20.46
C THR A 178 -21.02 -8.69 -20.07
N PRO A 179 -21.95 -7.73 -19.98
CA PRO A 179 -23.35 -8.00 -19.73
C PRO A 179 -23.94 -8.88 -20.84
N GLU A 180 -24.86 -9.77 -20.48
CA GLU A 180 -25.63 -10.52 -21.46
C GLU A 180 -26.62 -9.60 -22.19
N THR A 181 -26.92 -9.92 -23.45
CA THR A 181 -27.93 -9.23 -24.24
C THR A 181 -29.27 -9.24 -23.52
N GLY A 182 -29.82 -8.05 -23.21
CA GLY A 182 -31.09 -7.91 -22.49
C GLY A 182 -30.96 -7.61 -20.99
N THR A 183 -29.76 -7.39 -20.47
CA THR A 183 -29.57 -6.81 -19.13
C THR A 183 -30.24 -5.43 -19.07
N GLU A 184 -31.23 -5.27 -18.18
CA GLU A 184 -32.07 -4.07 -18.15
C GLU A 184 -31.26 -2.82 -17.76
N GLY A 185 -31.40 -1.73 -18.52
CA GLY A 185 -30.69 -0.46 -18.28
C GLY A 185 -29.24 -0.41 -18.75
N MET A 186 -28.77 -1.41 -19.51
CA MET A 186 -27.39 -1.57 -19.93
C MET A 186 -27.22 -1.61 -21.46
N GLU A 187 -26.31 -0.81 -22.01
CA GLU A 187 -25.90 -0.92 -23.41
C GLU A 187 -25.05 -2.18 -23.68
N GLU A 188 -25.04 -2.67 -24.93
CA GLU A 188 -24.17 -3.78 -25.32
C GLU A 188 -22.70 -3.34 -25.31
N GLY A 189 -21.86 -4.02 -24.50
CA GLY A 189 -20.42 -3.74 -24.47
C GLY A 189 -19.74 -4.23 -23.19
N ALA A 190 -18.46 -4.57 -23.29
CA ALA A 190 -17.66 -4.93 -22.12
C ALA A 190 -17.48 -3.71 -21.20
N ILE A 191 -17.76 -3.88 -19.91
CA ILE A 191 -17.36 -2.96 -18.86
C ILE A 191 -15.92 -3.25 -18.45
N THR A 192 -15.08 -2.25 -18.59
CA THR A 192 -13.67 -2.30 -18.24
C THR A 192 -13.24 -0.98 -17.62
N VAL A 193 -11.99 -0.88 -17.20
CA VAL A 193 -11.36 0.42 -16.94
C VAL A 193 -10.46 0.82 -18.10
N ALA A 194 -10.30 2.13 -18.29
CA ALA A 194 -9.34 2.68 -19.24
C ALA A 194 -7.92 2.20 -18.88
N THR A 195 -7.33 1.35 -19.73
CA THR A 195 -5.98 0.80 -19.53
C THR A 195 -5.01 1.54 -20.45
N ASP A 196 -4.66 2.75 -20.06
CA ASP A 196 -3.75 3.63 -20.80
C ASP A 196 -2.77 4.33 -19.84
N LEU A 197 -2.04 5.34 -20.35
CA LEU A 197 -1.13 6.12 -19.52
C LEU A 197 -1.85 6.87 -18.38
N SER A 198 -3.13 7.21 -18.55
CA SER A 198 -3.91 7.87 -17.50
C SER A 198 -4.09 6.98 -16.29
N LEU A 199 -4.25 5.66 -16.45
CA LEU A 199 -4.28 4.71 -15.33
C LEU A 199 -2.99 4.80 -14.50
N ILE A 200 -1.84 4.76 -15.17
CA ILE A 200 -0.52 4.80 -14.51
C ILE A 200 -0.36 6.12 -13.75
N VAL A 201 -0.73 7.24 -14.37
CA VAL A 201 -0.61 8.57 -13.77
C VAL A 201 -1.55 8.72 -12.58
N THR A 202 -2.80 8.27 -12.71
CA THR A 202 -3.83 8.43 -11.70
C THR A 202 -3.60 7.53 -10.49
N VAL A 203 -3.32 6.23 -10.71
CA VAL A 203 -2.96 5.30 -9.63
C VAL A 203 -1.61 5.69 -9.01
N GLY A 204 -0.60 5.95 -9.84
CA GLY A 204 0.72 6.36 -9.37
C GLY A 204 0.70 7.65 -8.57
N GLY A 205 -0.06 8.66 -9.04
CA GLY A 205 -0.26 9.92 -8.33
C GLY A 205 -0.94 9.73 -6.97
N THR A 206 -1.96 8.87 -6.91
CA THR A 206 -2.63 8.53 -5.64
C THR A 206 -1.67 7.85 -4.66
N VAL A 207 -0.94 6.83 -5.12
CA VAL A 207 0.06 6.09 -4.31
C VAL A 207 1.15 7.03 -3.81
N LEU A 208 1.78 7.80 -4.69
CA LEU A 208 2.86 8.72 -4.34
C LEU A 208 2.38 9.77 -3.34
N THR A 209 1.25 10.42 -3.61
CA THR A 209 0.71 11.47 -2.74
C THR A 209 0.54 10.98 -1.31
N PHE A 210 -0.21 9.89 -1.13
CA PHE A 210 -0.56 9.43 0.20
C PHE A 210 0.61 8.71 0.91
N ALA A 211 1.43 7.95 0.18
CA ALA A 211 2.63 7.36 0.76
C ALA A 211 3.63 8.43 1.23
N LEU A 212 3.80 9.51 0.47
CA LEU A 212 4.68 10.63 0.86
C LEU A 212 4.15 11.41 2.06
N ILE A 213 2.83 11.63 2.15
CA ILE A 213 2.22 12.27 3.32
C ILE A 213 2.46 11.39 4.57
N GLY A 214 2.19 10.08 4.48
CA GLY A 214 2.41 9.15 5.58
C GLY A 214 3.88 9.10 6.01
N ALA A 215 4.78 9.03 5.04
CA ALA A 215 6.23 9.10 5.23
C ALA A 215 6.67 10.41 5.92
N GLY A 216 6.11 11.55 5.49
CA GLY A 216 6.37 12.86 6.07
C GLY A 216 5.95 12.93 7.53
N VAL A 217 4.75 12.43 7.86
CA VAL A 217 4.25 12.36 9.25
C VAL A 217 5.17 11.49 10.11
N ALA A 218 5.64 10.35 9.60
CA ALA A 218 6.57 9.49 10.32
C ALA A 218 7.96 10.12 10.54
N ALA A 219 8.36 11.05 9.67
CA ALA A 219 9.64 11.75 9.75
C ALA A 219 9.62 12.95 10.71
N LEU A 220 8.46 13.54 11.01
CA LEU A 220 8.32 14.72 11.89
C LEU A 220 9.03 14.59 13.26
N PRO A 221 8.96 13.46 13.99
CA PRO A 221 9.67 13.30 15.25
C PRO A 221 11.20 13.38 15.13
N ARG A 222 11.76 13.11 13.93
CA ARG A 222 13.21 13.18 13.66
C ARG A 222 13.68 14.60 13.36
N LEU A 223 12.75 15.54 13.13
CA LEU A 223 13.03 16.93 12.76
C LEU A 223 12.84 17.90 13.92
N ARG A 224 12.28 17.46 15.05
CA ARG A 224 12.27 18.28 16.26
C ARG A 224 13.71 18.38 16.77
N PRO A 225 14.29 19.59 16.87
CA PRO A 225 15.55 19.75 17.58
C PRO A 225 15.35 19.22 19.00
N ALA A 226 16.37 18.54 19.54
CA ALA A 226 16.45 18.32 20.98
C ALA A 226 16.38 19.71 21.62
N GLY A 227 15.21 20.05 22.16
CA GLY A 227 14.99 21.31 22.82
C GLY A 227 15.77 21.29 24.11
N ASP A 228 16.65 22.28 24.23
CA ASP A 228 17.32 22.73 25.44
C ASP A 228 16.48 22.49 26.71
N GLU A 229 16.93 21.56 27.56
CA GLU A 229 16.73 21.61 29.02
C GLU A 229 18.03 22.07 29.68
#